data_AF-A0A024HFH1-F1
#
_entry.id   AF-A0A024HFH1-F1
#
_cell.length_a   1.000
_cell.length_b   1.000
_cell.length_c   1.000
_cell.angle_alpha   90.00
_cell.angle_beta   90.00
_cell.angle_gamma   90.00
#
_symmetry.space_group_name_H-M   'P 1'
#
loop_
_entity.id
_entity.type
_entity.pdbx_description
1 polymer ?
#
loop_
_entity_poly.entity_id
_entity_poly.type
_entity_poly.pdbx_seq_one_letter_code
_entity_poly.pdbx_strand_id
1 'polypeptide(L)'
;MVRLPAVAQHRLGLLVRLPALAGATAGRRRRYVAGSAGHSRGLGVVGGRPPARAAKPLARLGGGPGGGRWHGWRAAWQAARRQSPGTAWQALQLWQRADELAWQEQLQRRLCRAEAPAPAQAPLAKLFFCIDVRSEPLRRALEAACADLETGGFAGFFGLPIAYTPLGTAATRPQLPGLLAPQLQVGDSTGDARQDHLLAQRRQARLARNGRWRLFERVPASTFTLVESIGLSYAGALLGRTWGLLKDSGEAHRAAWRGAEWQRLKPVLPALTLPQKAELAARILRAMGLGATVPPLLVLLGHGSQSANNPQAAGLNCGACCGQNGEVNARLLADLLNDAEVRRALREQGLDLPDHCHVLAGLHNTSTDEVQVFAPETVPPALQPAWQRVRQALDEAGARVRRERAGRLGLAPLAERPQKLLATLRRRARDWAQTRPEWGLAGNAAFIAAPRARTRGVDLQGRAFLHDYDWRQDGEGQLLELIMTAPMVVAHWINLQYFTSTTDNLRFGSGNKVLHNVVGGHIGVFEGNGGDLRIGLSRQSLHDGQRWVHRPLRLCVVIEAPRNMIDKVIDKHEVVRHLVDQGWLYLLRLDGSPARLEQRVASGWKALEQA
;
A
#
# COMPACT_ATOMS: atom_id res chain seq x y z
N MET A 1 -36.26 10.74 2.95
CA MET A 1 -36.45 10.17 1.60
C MET A 1 -35.20 10.51 0.81
N VAL A 2 -34.24 9.58 0.67
CA VAL A 2 -32.90 9.86 0.09
C VAL A 2 -32.58 8.73 -0.88
N ARG A 3 -32.44 9.05 -2.18
CA ARG A 3 -31.95 8.14 -3.23
C ARG A 3 -30.43 8.02 -3.10
N LEU A 4 -29.93 6.78 -3.07
CA LEU A 4 -28.49 6.46 -3.11
C LEU A 4 -27.95 6.58 -4.56
N PRO A 5 -26.68 7.00 -4.77
CA PRO A 5 -26.11 7.15 -6.11
C PRO A 5 -25.76 5.80 -6.77
N ALA A 6 -25.97 5.72 -8.09
CA ALA A 6 -25.83 4.54 -8.94
C ALA A 6 -24.38 4.21 -9.40
N VAL A 7 -23.37 4.35 -8.53
CA VAL A 7 -21.96 4.19 -8.95
C VAL A 7 -21.38 2.80 -8.61
N ALA A 8 -22.08 1.96 -7.85
CA ALA A 8 -21.57 0.63 -7.47
C ALA A 8 -21.89 -0.52 -8.46
N GLN A 9 -22.65 -0.27 -9.54
CA GLN A 9 -23.11 -1.35 -10.43
C GLN A 9 -22.26 -1.57 -11.69
N HIS A 10 -21.33 -0.69 -12.04
CA HIS A 10 -20.63 -0.77 -13.34
C HIS A 10 -19.28 -1.50 -13.38
N ARG A 11 -18.74 -1.99 -12.24
CA ARG A 11 -17.41 -2.66 -12.21
C ARG A 11 -17.41 -4.18 -12.02
N LEU A 12 -18.57 -4.83 -11.99
CA LEU A 12 -18.67 -6.30 -11.94
C LEU A 12 -18.79 -6.97 -13.32
N GLY A 13 -18.75 -6.21 -14.41
CA GLY A 13 -19.04 -6.71 -15.77
C GLY A 13 -17.86 -7.15 -16.63
N LEU A 14 -16.60 -7.12 -16.14
CA LEU A 14 -15.42 -7.34 -17.01
C LEU A 14 -14.48 -8.47 -16.62
N LEU A 15 -14.92 -9.39 -15.75
CA LEU A 15 -14.20 -10.62 -15.46
C LEU A 15 -15.21 -11.77 -15.44
N VAL A 16 -15.27 -12.51 -16.55
CA VAL A 16 -15.63 -13.94 -16.70
C VAL A 16 -16.21 -14.14 -18.12
N ARG A 17 -15.36 -14.64 -19.01
CA ARG A 17 -15.79 -15.42 -20.19
C ARG A 17 -14.92 -16.66 -20.27
N LEU A 18 -15.41 -17.76 -19.71
CA LEU A 18 -15.05 -19.14 -20.05
C LEU A 18 -16.36 -19.93 -20.16
N PRO A 19 -16.51 -20.85 -21.12
CA PRO A 19 -17.80 -21.41 -21.49
C PRO A 19 -18.31 -22.42 -20.46
N ALA A 20 -19.59 -22.28 -20.08
CA ALA A 20 -20.33 -23.25 -19.28
C ALA A 20 -21.05 -24.23 -20.21
N LEU A 21 -20.76 -25.53 -20.09
CA LEU A 21 -21.62 -26.62 -20.54
C LEU A 21 -22.70 -26.81 -19.46
N ALA A 22 -23.97 -26.56 -19.82
CA ALA A 22 -25.12 -26.79 -18.96
C ALA A 22 -25.96 -27.94 -19.53
N GLY A 23 -26.17 -28.98 -18.71
CA GLY A 23 -27.26 -29.94 -18.87
C GLY A 23 -28.00 -30.00 -17.55
N ALA A 24 -29.24 -29.51 -17.52
CA ALA A 24 -30.12 -29.56 -16.37
C ALA A 24 -31.06 -30.76 -16.49
N THR A 25 -31.30 -31.48 -15.40
CA THR A 25 -32.61 -32.06 -15.07
C THR A 25 -32.71 -32.30 -13.57
N ALA A 26 -33.87 -31.97 -13.00
CA ALA A 26 -34.26 -32.24 -11.63
C ALA A 26 -34.88 -33.65 -11.53
N GLY A 27 -34.59 -34.41 -10.48
CA GLY A 27 -35.27 -35.69 -10.24
C GLY A 27 -34.71 -36.51 -9.07
N ARG A 28 -35.62 -36.99 -8.21
CA ARG A 28 -35.48 -37.75 -6.96
C ARG A 28 -34.49 -38.95 -6.95
N ARG A 29 -34.02 -39.25 -5.72
CA ARG A 29 -33.38 -40.47 -5.19
C ARG A 29 -33.47 -41.76 -6.06
N ARG A 30 -32.31 -42.42 -6.30
CA ARG A 30 -32.02 -43.85 -6.01
C ARG A 30 -30.56 -44.20 -6.34
N ARG A 31 -30.06 -45.26 -5.71
CA ARG A 31 -28.67 -45.80 -5.77
C ARG A 31 -28.36 -46.53 -7.10
N TYR A 32 -27.05 -46.77 -7.30
CA TYR A 32 -26.35 -47.87 -8.00
C TYR A 32 -25.74 -47.66 -9.41
N VAL A 33 -24.40 -47.79 -9.41
CA VAL A 33 -23.47 -48.57 -10.28
C VAL A 33 -23.11 -48.14 -11.72
N ALA A 34 -21.83 -48.41 -12.00
CA ALA A 34 -20.98 -48.13 -13.15
C ALA A 34 -21.41 -48.78 -14.48
N GLY A 35 -20.89 -48.21 -15.58
CA GLY A 35 -20.95 -48.78 -16.93
C GLY A 35 -20.21 -47.93 -17.96
N SER A 36 -19.42 -48.60 -18.79
CA SER A 36 -18.37 -48.14 -19.73
C SER A 36 -18.84 -47.86 -21.16
N ALA A 37 -17.95 -47.21 -21.95
CA ALA A 37 -17.88 -47.13 -23.42
C ALA A 37 -18.98 -46.31 -24.12
N GLY A 38 -18.78 -45.58 -25.23
CA GLY A 38 -17.67 -45.38 -26.15
C GLY A 38 -18.17 -44.57 -27.37
N HIS A 39 -17.24 -44.21 -28.25
CA HIS A 39 -17.40 -43.79 -29.66
C HIS A 39 -17.67 -42.33 -30.07
N SER A 40 -16.95 -42.04 -31.15
CA SER A 40 -16.65 -40.81 -31.88
C SER A 40 -17.64 -40.51 -33.01
N ARG A 41 -17.75 -39.23 -33.40
CA ARG A 41 -17.61 -38.67 -34.77
C ARG A 41 -18.49 -37.41 -35.00
N GLY A 42 -17.98 -36.50 -35.83
CA GLY A 42 -18.81 -35.68 -36.73
C GLY A 42 -18.75 -34.17 -36.52
N LEU A 43 -17.79 -33.52 -37.19
CA LEU A 43 -17.81 -32.09 -37.48
C LEU A 43 -18.85 -31.79 -38.57
N GLY A 44 -19.74 -30.82 -38.34
CA GLY A 44 -20.65 -30.27 -39.32
C GLY A 44 -20.71 -28.75 -39.16
N VAL A 45 -20.20 -28.03 -40.15
CA VAL A 45 -20.27 -26.58 -40.27
C VAL A 45 -21.61 -26.22 -40.90
N VAL A 46 -22.44 -25.43 -40.19
CA VAL A 46 -23.60 -24.74 -40.79
C VAL A 46 -23.64 -23.31 -40.28
N GLY A 47 -23.60 -22.37 -41.22
CA GLY A 47 -23.71 -20.94 -40.97
C GLY A 47 -25.10 -20.53 -40.49
N GLY A 48 -25.14 -19.53 -39.61
CA GLY A 48 -26.37 -18.89 -39.15
C GLY A 48 -26.07 -17.47 -38.66
N ARG A 49 -26.81 -16.50 -39.21
CA ARG A 49 -26.80 -15.07 -38.86
C ARG A 49 -26.92 -14.82 -37.34
N PRO A 50 -26.38 -13.71 -36.81
CA PRO A 50 -26.37 -13.45 -35.37
C PRO A 50 -27.78 -13.09 -34.87
N PRO A 51 -28.31 -13.74 -33.81
CA PRO A 51 -29.52 -13.25 -33.19
C PRO A 51 -29.17 -12.08 -32.27
N ALA A 52 -29.72 -10.92 -32.58
CA ALA A 52 -29.86 -9.81 -31.65
C ALA A 52 -30.61 -10.32 -30.41
N ARG A 53 -29.92 -10.46 -29.27
CA ARG A 53 -30.55 -10.70 -27.97
C ARG A 53 -29.99 -9.78 -26.91
N ALA A 54 -30.90 -8.92 -26.47
CA ALA A 54 -30.89 -8.06 -25.31
C ALA A 54 -30.03 -8.58 -24.15
N ALA A 55 -29.13 -7.72 -23.68
CA ALA A 55 -28.49 -7.83 -22.39
C ALA A 55 -29.58 -7.83 -21.31
N LYS A 56 -29.91 -9.02 -20.76
CA LYS A 56 -30.62 -9.12 -19.49
C LYS A 56 -29.63 -8.83 -18.36
N PRO A 57 -29.89 -7.84 -17.48
CA PRO A 57 -29.06 -7.64 -16.31
C PRO A 57 -29.15 -8.86 -15.38
N LEU A 58 -28.03 -9.18 -14.72
CA LEU A 58 -27.90 -10.12 -13.61
C LEU A 58 -28.72 -9.65 -12.39
N ALA A 59 -30.04 -9.69 -12.53
CA ALA A 59 -31.02 -9.33 -11.49
C ALA A 59 -31.91 -10.53 -11.09
N ARG A 60 -31.36 -11.75 -11.12
CA ARG A 60 -32.05 -12.95 -10.62
C ARG A 60 -31.18 -13.78 -9.68
N LEU A 61 -30.80 -13.15 -8.58
CA LEU A 61 -30.63 -13.85 -7.30
C LEU A 61 -31.43 -13.09 -6.25
N GLY A 62 -32.70 -13.50 -6.07
CA GLY A 62 -33.57 -13.06 -4.98
C GLY A 62 -34.78 -12.24 -5.41
N GLY A 63 -35.96 -12.88 -5.47
CA GLY A 63 -37.22 -12.19 -5.72
C GLY A 63 -38.44 -13.11 -5.66
N GLY A 64 -38.73 -13.64 -4.47
CA GLY A 64 -40.09 -14.04 -4.09
C GLY A 64 -40.76 -12.91 -3.29
N PRO A 65 -42.05 -13.01 -2.92
CA PRO A 65 -42.86 -11.89 -2.37
C PRO A 65 -42.39 -11.33 -1.02
N GLY A 66 -41.42 -11.97 -0.36
CA GLY A 66 -40.70 -11.40 0.79
C GLY A 66 -39.40 -10.78 0.32
N GLY A 67 -39.25 -9.46 0.47
CA GLY A 67 -38.04 -8.73 0.09
C GLY A 67 -36.76 -9.47 0.48
N GLY A 68 -35.82 -9.59 -0.46
CA GLY A 68 -34.64 -10.46 -0.30
C GLY A 68 -33.84 -10.19 0.98
N ARG A 69 -32.95 -11.13 1.37
CA ARG A 69 -32.14 -11.06 2.61
C ARG A 69 -31.50 -9.69 2.84
N TRP A 70 -31.04 -9.02 1.79
CA TRP A 70 -30.53 -7.66 1.85
C TRP A 70 -31.56 -6.61 2.29
N HIS A 71 -32.77 -6.67 1.74
CA HIS A 71 -33.87 -5.78 2.15
C HIS A 71 -34.25 -6.03 3.62
N GLY A 72 -34.35 -7.29 4.04
CA GLY A 72 -34.59 -7.66 5.44
C GLY A 72 -33.52 -7.13 6.38
N TRP A 73 -32.25 -7.34 6.04
CA TRP A 73 -31.11 -6.79 6.80
C TRP A 73 -31.16 -5.25 6.86
N ARG A 74 -31.40 -4.58 5.73
CA ARG A 74 -31.47 -3.11 5.68
C ARG A 74 -32.62 -2.57 6.52
N ALA A 75 -33.79 -3.19 6.47
CA ALA A 75 -34.95 -2.82 7.27
C ALA A 75 -34.66 -3.01 8.78
N ALA A 76 -34.05 -4.14 9.16
CA ALA A 76 -33.63 -4.40 10.53
C ALA A 76 -32.60 -3.39 11.02
N TRP A 77 -31.60 -3.06 10.19
CA TRP A 77 -30.59 -2.04 10.49
C TRP A 77 -31.22 -0.65 10.68
N GLN A 78 -32.15 -0.25 9.80
CA GLN A 78 -32.88 1.01 9.92
C GLN A 78 -33.80 1.05 11.15
N ALA A 79 -34.41 -0.08 11.52
CA ALA A 79 -35.19 -0.20 12.75
C ALA A 79 -34.28 -0.05 13.99
N ALA A 80 -33.15 -0.76 14.03
CA ALA A 80 -32.18 -0.67 15.11
C ALA A 80 -31.62 0.75 15.28
N ARG A 81 -31.33 1.46 14.18
CA ARG A 81 -30.89 2.86 14.22
C ARG A 81 -31.91 3.85 14.79
N ARG A 82 -33.20 3.50 14.77
CA ARG A 82 -34.28 4.34 15.33
C ARG A 82 -34.51 4.09 16.82
N GLN A 83 -34.00 2.99 17.36
CA GLN A 83 -34.08 2.70 18.78
C GLN A 83 -33.03 3.52 19.53
N SER A 84 -33.40 4.07 20.68
CA SER A 84 -32.42 4.66 21.58
C SER A 84 -31.42 3.60 22.00
N PRO A 85 -30.10 3.84 21.84
CA PRO A 85 -29.11 2.90 22.30
C PRO A 85 -29.25 2.67 23.81
N GLY A 86 -29.09 1.42 24.24
CA GLY A 86 -29.06 1.11 25.68
C GLY A 86 -27.92 1.83 26.39
N THR A 87 -28.06 2.03 27.70
CA THR A 87 -27.10 2.75 28.55
C THR A 87 -25.68 2.19 28.44
N ALA A 88 -25.52 0.87 28.35
CA ALA A 88 -24.22 0.22 28.13
C ALA A 88 -23.56 0.63 26.81
N TRP A 89 -24.33 0.74 25.73
CA TRP A 89 -23.79 1.19 24.44
C TRP A 89 -23.38 2.66 24.48
N GLN A 90 -24.20 3.51 25.12
CA GLN A 90 -23.87 4.92 25.30
C GLN A 90 -22.57 5.08 26.10
N ALA A 91 -22.38 4.31 27.18
CA ALA A 91 -21.14 4.31 27.95
C ALA A 91 -19.92 3.92 27.09
N LEU A 92 -20.03 2.88 26.27
CA LEU A 92 -18.96 2.48 25.34
C LEU A 92 -18.63 3.58 24.32
N GLN A 93 -19.64 4.29 23.80
CA GLN A 93 -19.43 5.43 22.89
C GLN A 93 -18.70 6.60 23.58
N LEU A 94 -19.05 6.90 24.82
CA LEU A 94 -18.36 7.91 25.63
C LEU A 94 -16.90 7.52 25.87
N TRP A 95 -16.65 6.27 26.24
CA TRP A 95 -15.29 5.76 26.46
C TRP A 95 -14.46 5.79 25.18
N GLN A 96 -15.02 5.37 24.05
CA GLN A 96 -14.37 5.48 22.75
C GLN A 96 -14.00 6.93 22.41
N ARG A 97 -14.91 7.89 22.65
CA ARG A 97 -14.62 9.30 22.38
C ARG A 97 -13.56 9.86 23.33
N ALA A 98 -13.59 9.50 24.60
CA ALA A 98 -12.58 9.89 25.58
C ALA A 98 -11.18 9.34 25.19
N ASP A 99 -11.11 8.10 24.71
CA ASP A 99 -9.88 7.45 24.24
C ASP A 99 -9.23 8.22 23.07
N GLU A 100 -10.06 8.65 22.13
CA GLU A 100 -9.68 9.47 20.97
C GLU A 100 -9.23 10.88 21.38
N LEU A 101 -9.97 11.54 22.27
CA LEU A 101 -9.62 12.87 22.80
C LEU A 101 -8.29 12.84 23.56
N ALA A 102 -8.09 11.88 24.45
CA ALA A 102 -6.85 11.74 25.22
C ALA A 102 -5.61 11.58 24.32
N TRP A 103 -5.76 10.89 23.18
CA TRP A 103 -4.69 10.80 22.20
C TRP A 103 -4.55 12.08 21.36
N GLN A 104 -5.64 12.75 21.00
CA GLN A 104 -5.62 14.05 20.31
C GLN A 104 -4.90 15.13 21.14
N GLU A 105 -5.15 15.18 22.45
CA GLU A 105 -4.45 16.08 23.38
C GLU A 105 -2.95 15.81 23.47
N GLN A 106 -2.54 14.53 23.42
CA GLN A 106 -1.12 14.18 23.35
C GLN A 106 -0.48 14.64 22.04
N LEU A 107 -1.17 14.45 20.91
CA LEU A 107 -0.71 14.92 19.61
C LEU A 107 -0.61 16.45 19.58
N GLN A 108 -1.63 17.15 20.06
CA GLN A 108 -1.65 18.60 20.19
C GLN A 108 -0.45 19.09 21.01
N ARG A 109 -0.22 18.54 22.20
CA ARG A 109 0.94 18.93 23.03
C ARG A 109 2.26 18.74 22.28
N ARG A 110 2.43 17.64 21.55
CA ARG A 110 3.65 17.36 20.78
C ARG A 110 3.85 18.33 19.62
N LEU A 111 2.79 18.69 18.88
CA LEU A 111 2.89 19.60 17.74
C LEU A 111 2.98 21.08 18.16
N CYS A 112 2.29 21.47 19.23
CA CYS A 112 2.22 22.86 19.70
C CYS A 112 3.42 23.28 20.55
N ARG A 113 4.09 22.35 21.23
CA ARG A 113 5.28 22.64 22.05
C ARG A 113 6.61 22.40 21.33
N ALA A 114 6.58 21.82 20.13
CA ALA A 114 7.79 21.59 19.37
C ALA A 114 8.31 22.92 18.81
N GLU A 115 9.55 23.27 19.18
CA GLU A 115 10.29 24.29 18.46
C GLU A 115 10.81 23.70 17.16
N ALA A 116 10.48 24.35 16.04
CA ALA A 116 10.98 23.92 14.74
C ALA A 116 12.49 24.20 14.67
N PRO A 117 13.34 23.17 14.52
CA PRO A 117 14.76 23.39 14.27
C PRO A 117 14.92 24.17 12.98
N ALA A 118 15.89 25.09 12.94
CA ALA A 118 16.20 25.80 11.70
C ALA A 118 16.51 24.80 10.57
N PRO A 119 15.94 25.00 9.36
CA PRO A 119 16.32 24.20 8.21
C PRO A 119 17.81 24.39 7.91
N ALA A 120 18.46 23.35 7.38
CA ALA A 120 19.81 23.49 6.86
C ALA A 120 19.79 24.48 5.69
N GLN A 121 20.70 25.46 5.69
CA GLN A 121 20.73 26.49 4.63
C GLN A 121 21.12 25.91 3.26
N ALA A 122 21.86 24.80 3.22
CA ALA A 122 22.25 24.08 2.00
C ALA A 122 22.34 22.57 2.27
N PRO A 123 21.22 21.82 2.18
CA PRO A 123 21.24 20.40 2.45
C PRO A 123 22.08 19.65 1.39
N LEU A 124 22.82 18.65 1.86
CA LEU A 124 23.58 17.72 1.01
C LEU A 124 22.65 16.87 0.15
N ALA A 125 21.53 16.45 0.73
CA ALA A 125 20.52 15.67 0.04
C ALA A 125 19.13 15.89 0.63
N LYS A 126 18.10 15.74 -0.20
CA LYS A 126 16.70 15.65 0.22
C LYS A 126 16.14 14.27 -0.15
N LEU A 127 15.60 13.59 0.86
CA LEU A 127 15.07 12.24 0.71
C LEU A 127 13.55 12.27 0.84
N PHE A 128 12.83 11.90 -0.22
CA PHE A 128 11.39 11.78 -0.21
C PHE A 128 10.98 10.34 0.11
N PHE A 129 10.42 10.14 1.29
CA PHE A 129 9.89 8.86 1.72
C PHE A 129 8.42 8.74 1.37
N CYS A 130 7.96 7.50 1.20
CA CYS A 130 6.53 7.21 1.28
C CYS A 130 5.92 7.77 2.59
N ILE A 131 4.72 8.34 2.53
CA ILE A 131 3.96 8.83 3.70
C ILE A 131 3.65 7.76 4.77
N ASP A 132 3.97 6.49 4.55
CA ASP A 132 3.71 5.36 5.45
C ASP A 132 4.22 5.63 6.88
N VAL A 133 3.42 5.25 7.88
CA VAL A 133 3.73 5.47 9.31
C VAL A 133 5.02 4.78 9.76
N ARG A 134 5.44 3.71 9.07
CA ARG A 134 6.68 2.97 9.35
C ARG A 134 7.92 3.69 8.80
N SER A 135 7.75 4.62 7.88
CA SER A 135 8.85 5.47 7.39
C SER A 135 9.11 6.68 8.31
N GLU A 136 8.15 7.10 9.15
CA GLU A 136 8.33 8.23 10.07
C GLU A 136 9.51 8.05 11.04
N PRO A 137 9.67 6.91 11.74
CA PRO A 137 10.81 6.71 12.63
C PRO A 137 12.16 6.79 11.90
N LEU A 138 12.22 6.28 10.67
CA LEU A 138 13.44 6.30 9.85
C LEU A 138 13.80 7.72 9.40
N ARG A 139 12.80 8.53 9.01
CA ARG A 139 13.00 9.94 8.68
C ARG A 139 13.56 10.72 9.85
N ARG A 140 12.96 10.56 11.04
CA ARG A 140 13.42 11.20 12.27
C ARG A 140 14.84 10.75 12.64
N ALA A 141 15.12 9.45 12.58
CA ALA A 141 16.44 8.91 12.88
C ALA A 141 17.50 9.40 11.89
N LEU A 142 17.14 9.55 10.61
CA LEU A 142 18.04 10.05 9.57
C LEU A 142 18.44 11.51 9.80
N GLU A 143 17.48 12.38 10.05
CA GLU A 143 17.75 13.80 10.34
C GLU A 143 18.52 13.99 11.65
N ALA A 144 18.36 13.07 12.60
CA ALA A 144 19.15 13.06 13.83
C ALA A 144 20.57 12.50 13.64
N ALA A 145 20.78 11.63 12.65
CA ALA A 145 22.10 11.09 12.32
C ALA A 145 22.93 12.07 11.47
N CYS A 146 22.28 12.88 10.62
CA CYS A 146 22.97 13.85 9.78
C CYS A 146 22.11 15.12 9.59
N ALA A 147 22.56 16.24 10.17
CA ALA A 147 21.87 17.52 10.11
C ALA A 147 21.76 18.12 8.68
N ASP A 148 22.69 17.73 7.80
CA ASP A 148 22.75 18.17 6.40
C ASP A 148 21.75 17.44 5.49
N LEU A 149 20.94 16.53 6.03
CA LEU A 149 19.90 15.81 5.29
C LEU A 149 18.51 16.36 5.62
N GLU A 150 17.69 16.51 4.58
CA GLU A 150 16.29 16.86 4.69
C GLU A 150 15.41 15.67 4.30
N THR A 151 14.25 15.49 4.96
CA THR A 151 13.27 14.47 4.55
C THR A 151 11.92 15.06 4.18
N GLY A 152 11.41 14.63 3.02
CA GLY A 152 10.04 14.88 2.58
C GLY A 152 9.18 13.64 2.72
N GLY A 153 7.87 13.83 2.76
CA GLY A 153 6.88 12.76 2.70
C GLY A 153 6.00 12.91 1.47
N PHE A 154 5.90 11.86 0.67
CA PHE A 154 5.05 11.86 -0.53
C PHE A 154 4.40 10.49 -0.71
N ALA A 155 3.22 10.42 -1.35
CA ALA A 155 2.56 9.14 -1.55
C ALA A 155 3.43 8.20 -2.40
N GLY A 156 3.53 6.91 -2.03
CA GLY A 156 4.56 6.00 -2.58
C GLY A 156 4.47 5.69 -4.08
N PHE A 157 3.37 6.10 -4.73
CA PHE A 157 3.23 6.02 -6.19
C PHE A 157 3.87 7.19 -6.94
N PHE A 158 4.32 8.22 -6.20
CA PHE A 158 4.99 9.42 -6.70
C PHE A 158 4.24 10.17 -7.81
N GLY A 159 2.91 10.14 -7.79
CA GLY A 159 2.10 10.83 -8.82
C GLY A 159 2.04 10.10 -10.16
N LEU A 160 2.72 8.96 -10.32
CA LEU A 160 2.76 8.20 -11.57
C LEU A 160 1.48 7.36 -11.75
N PRO A 161 0.64 7.63 -12.78
CA PRO A 161 -0.60 6.88 -13.01
C PRO A 161 -0.32 5.59 -13.80
N ILE A 162 0.49 4.69 -13.26
CA ILE A 162 1.03 3.54 -14.01
C ILE A 162 0.39 2.20 -13.61
N ALA A 163 0.30 1.30 -14.58
CA ALA A 163 0.17 -0.13 -14.37
C ALA A 163 1.43 -0.82 -14.89
N TYR A 164 1.89 -1.84 -14.18
CA TYR A 164 3.14 -2.54 -14.45
C TYR A 164 2.88 -3.96 -14.93
N THR A 165 3.54 -4.32 -16.04
CA THR A 165 3.49 -5.64 -16.66
C THR A 165 4.92 -6.19 -16.77
N PRO A 166 5.32 -7.15 -15.92
CA PRO A 166 6.66 -7.72 -15.97
C PRO A 166 6.94 -8.37 -17.33
N LEU A 167 8.16 -8.16 -17.86
CA LEU A 167 8.55 -8.67 -19.18
C LEU A 167 8.37 -10.20 -19.29
N GLY A 168 7.80 -10.68 -20.39
CA GLY A 168 7.53 -12.11 -20.60
C GLY A 168 6.31 -12.66 -19.84
N THR A 169 5.39 -11.79 -19.41
CA THR A 169 4.10 -12.18 -18.83
C THR A 169 2.96 -11.29 -19.35
N ALA A 170 1.72 -11.78 -19.28
CA ALA A 170 0.52 -10.97 -19.54
C ALA A 170 -0.12 -10.43 -18.25
N ALA A 171 0.54 -10.60 -17.10
CA ALA A 171 -0.01 -10.23 -15.79
C ALA A 171 0.28 -8.76 -15.49
N THR A 172 -0.74 -7.91 -15.65
CA THR A 172 -0.66 -6.48 -15.37
C THR A 172 -1.19 -6.18 -13.97
N ARG A 173 -0.52 -5.29 -13.24
CA ARG A 173 -0.97 -4.82 -11.91
C ARG A 173 -0.91 -3.30 -11.78
N PRO A 174 -1.88 -2.66 -11.12
CA PRO A 174 -1.80 -1.24 -10.78
C PRO A 174 -0.64 -0.97 -9.80
N GLN A 175 -0.03 0.21 -9.90
CA GLN A 175 1.03 0.71 -9.01
C GLN A 175 0.69 2.11 -8.46
N LEU A 176 -0.60 2.34 -8.21
CA LEU A 176 -1.18 3.59 -7.76
C LEU A 176 -2.38 3.30 -6.84
N PRO A 177 -2.94 4.28 -6.11
CA PRO A 177 -4.04 4.03 -5.19
C PRO A 177 -5.26 3.43 -5.90
N GLY A 178 -5.96 2.48 -5.26
CA GLY A 178 -7.09 1.77 -5.88
C GLY A 178 -8.29 2.64 -6.28
N LEU A 179 -8.35 3.89 -5.81
CA LEU A 179 -9.34 4.89 -6.22
C LEU A 179 -9.04 5.52 -7.59
N LEU A 180 -7.80 5.42 -8.09
CA LEU A 180 -7.35 5.98 -9.35
C LEU A 180 -7.20 4.90 -10.43
N ALA A 181 -7.51 5.24 -11.67
CA ALA A 181 -7.28 4.37 -12.82
C ALA A 181 -5.88 4.60 -13.41
N PRO A 182 -5.10 3.54 -13.71
CA PRO A 182 -3.88 3.69 -14.48
C PRO A 182 -4.12 4.34 -15.85
N GLN A 183 -3.20 5.19 -16.28
CA GLN A 183 -3.19 5.85 -17.59
C GLN A 183 -2.00 5.41 -18.45
N LEU A 184 -0.94 4.88 -17.83
CA LEU A 184 0.30 4.47 -18.49
C LEU A 184 0.59 2.98 -18.25
N GLN A 185 1.03 2.27 -19.28
CA GLN A 185 1.49 0.88 -19.18
C GLN A 185 3.01 0.85 -19.18
N VAL A 186 3.59 0.25 -18.14
CA VAL A 186 5.04 0.15 -17.92
C VAL A 186 5.43 -1.31 -17.96
N GLY A 187 6.54 -1.61 -18.62
CA GLY A 187 7.17 -2.93 -18.58
C GLY A 187 8.64 -2.84 -18.19
N ASP A 188 9.28 -4.00 -18.01
CA ASP A 188 10.74 -4.06 -17.90
C ASP A 188 11.38 -4.09 -19.28
N SER A 189 12.56 -3.49 -19.40
CA SER A 189 13.39 -3.54 -20.61
C SER A 189 14.88 -3.54 -20.26
N THR A 190 15.70 -4.13 -21.14
CA THR A 190 17.16 -3.97 -21.15
C THR A 190 17.60 -2.75 -21.96
N GLY A 191 16.67 -2.03 -22.58
CA GLY A 191 16.93 -0.97 -23.58
C GLY A 191 17.16 -1.50 -25.00
N ASP A 192 17.10 -2.82 -25.22
CA ASP A 192 17.26 -3.45 -26.53
C ASP A 192 16.09 -4.40 -26.78
N ALA A 193 15.25 -4.05 -27.76
CA ALA A 193 14.04 -4.80 -28.08
C ALA A 193 14.30 -6.27 -28.47
N ARG A 194 15.44 -6.56 -29.12
CA ARG A 194 15.80 -7.93 -29.51
C ARG A 194 16.16 -8.75 -28.28
N GLN A 195 16.93 -8.18 -27.36
CA GLN A 195 17.28 -8.83 -26.10
C GLN A 195 16.04 -9.04 -25.22
N ASP A 196 15.16 -8.05 -25.14
CA ASP A 196 13.90 -8.14 -24.41
C ASP A 196 13.02 -9.28 -24.94
N HIS A 197 12.91 -9.41 -26.25
CA HIS A 197 12.14 -10.50 -26.87
C HIS A 197 12.71 -11.89 -26.51
N LEU A 198 14.03 -12.05 -26.57
CA LEU A 198 14.71 -13.30 -26.21
C LEU A 198 14.54 -13.64 -24.73
N LEU A 199 14.68 -12.65 -23.83
CA LEU A 199 14.49 -12.82 -22.40
C LEU A 199 13.03 -13.16 -22.06
N ALA A 200 12.07 -12.50 -22.71
CA ALA A 200 10.65 -12.77 -22.56
C ALA A 200 10.33 -14.23 -22.93
N GLN A 201 10.79 -14.71 -24.08
CA GLN A 201 10.58 -16.11 -24.51
C GLN A 201 11.20 -17.12 -23.52
N ARG A 202 12.43 -16.87 -23.07
CA ARG A 202 13.11 -17.72 -22.07
C ARG A 202 12.33 -17.78 -20.75
N ARG A 203 11.83 -16.64 -20.28
CA ARG A 203 11.02 -16.55 -19.07
C ARG A 203 9.70 -17.30 -19.25
N GLN A 204 9.00 -17.10 -20.36
CA GLN A 204 7.74 -17.78 -20.68
C GLN A 204 7.92 -19.30 -20.69
N ALA A 205 8.97 -19.82 -21.32
CA ALA A 205 9.26 -21.26 -21.32
C ALA A 205 9.49 -21.82 -19.91
N ARG A 206 10.18 -21.09 -19.03
CA ARG A 206 10.37 -21.47 -17.62
C ARG A 206 9.08 -21.39 -16.82
N LEU A 207 8.29 -20.34 -17.00
CA LEU A 207 6.99 -20.19 -16.36
C LEU A 207 6.02 -21.30 -16.79
N ALA A 208 5.99 -21.66 -18.08
CA ALA A 208 5.18 -22.75 -18.59
C ALA A 208 5.61 -24.10 -17.98
N ARG A 209 6.92 -24.36 -17.90
CA ARG A 209 7.47 -25.56 -17.23
C ARG A 209 7.07 -25.61 -15.76
N ASN A 210 7.24 -24.51 -15.03
CA ASN A 210 6.87 -24.41 -13.61
C ASN A 210 5.35 -24.52 -13.40
N GLY A 211 4.55 -23.96 -14.32
CA GLY A 211 3.09 -23.99 -14.27
C GLY A 211 2.52 -25.40 -14.44
N ARG A 212 3.13 -26.23 -15.31
CA ARG A 212 2.75 -27.65 -15.47
C ARG A 212 2.93 -28.44 -14.17
N TRP A 213 4.01 -28.18 -13.43
CA TRP A 213 4.22 -28.80 -12.12
C TRP A 213 3.20 -28.34 -11.07
N ARG A 214 2.89 -27.04 -11.04
CA ARG A 214 1.87 -26.48 -10.12
C ARG A 214 0.46 -27.01 -10.37
N LEU A 215 0.11 -27.37 -11.60
CA LEU A 215 -1.16 -28.01 -11.91
C LEU A 215 -1.25 -29.40 -11.27
N PHE A 216 -0.15 -30.16 -11.30
CA PHE A 216 -0.06 -31.47 -10.64
C PHE A 216 -0.17 -31.33 -9.11
N GLU A 217 0.48 -30.33 -8.50
CA GLU A 217 0.37 -30.04 -7.05
C GLU A 217 -1.06 -29.65 -6.60
N ARG A 218 -1.93 -29.24 -7.53
CA ARG A 218 -3.29 -28.75 -7.24
C ARG A 218 -4.39 -29.80 -7.43
N VAL A 219 -4.06 -31.01 -7.89
CA VAL A 219 -5.03 -32.10 -8.02
C VAL A 219 -5.29 -32.70 -6.63
N PRO A 220 -6.54 -32.77 -6.14
CA PRO A 220 -6.81 -33.27 -4.78
C PRO A 220 -6.26 -34.67 -4.49
N ALA A 221 -6.15 -35.53 -5.52
CA ALA A 221 -5.63 -36.88 -5.40
C ALA A 221 -4.09 -36.96 -5.31
N SER A 222 -3.35 -35.92 -5.71
CA SER A 222 -1.89 -35.93 -5.72
C SER A 222 -1.28 -35.35 -4.44
N THR A 223 -2.01 -34.53 -3.68
CA THR A 223 -1.45 -33.76 -2.57
C THR A 223 -0.91 -34.64 -1.44
N PHE A 224 -1.64 -35.70 -1.06
CA PHE A 224 -1.17 -36.62 0.00
C PHE A 224 0.00 -37.48 -0.48
N THR A 225 -0.10 -38.06 -1.68
CA THR A 225 0.95 -38.91 -2.25
C THR A 225 2.24 -38.14 -2.53
N LEU A 226 2.17 -36.88 -2.99
CA LEU A 226 3.33 -35.99 -3.15
C LEU A 226 4.01 -35.74 -1.81
N VAL A 227 3.25 -35.38 -0.78
CA VAL A 227 3.81 -35.11 0.55
C VAL A 227 4.48 -36.37 1.12
N GLU A 228 3.87 -37.54 0.97
CA GLU A 228 4.44 -38.81 1.43
C GLU A 228 5.70 -39.20 0.62
N SER A 229 5.71 -38.99 -0.69
CA SER A 229 6.78 -39.46 -1.57
C SER A 229 8.00 -38.53 -1.62
N ILE A 230 7.79 -37.21 -1.58
CA ILE A 230 8.87 -36.21 -1.72
C ILE A 230 8.94 -35.21 -0.57
N GLY A 231 8.05 -35.27 0.42
CA GLY A 231 8.00 -34.29 1.52
C GLY A 231 9.28 -34.21 2.36
N LEU A 232 9.93 -35.35 2.65
CA LEU A 232 11.21 -35.38 3.38
C LEU A 232 12.33 -34.64 2.63
N SER A 233 12.38 -34.75 1.30
CA SER A 233 13.32 -33.99 0.47
C SER A 233 13.10 -32.47 0.55
N TYR A 234 11.87 -32.05 0.83
CA TYR A 234 11.51 -30.64 0.95
C TYR A 234 11.91 -30.06 2.32
N ALA A 235 12.09 -30.91 3.35
CA ALA A 235 12.50 -30.49 4.68
C ALA A 235 13.87 -29.78 4.68
N GLY A 236 14.85 -30.33 3.95
CA GLY A 236 16.16 -29.69 3.77
C GLY A 236 16.05 -28.32 3.08
N ALA A 237 15.14 -28.21 2.10
CA ALA A 237 14.89 -26.94 1.42
C ALA A 237 14.24 -25.89 2.33
N LEU A 238 13.32 -26.29 3.21
CA LEU A 238 12.68 -25.40 4.19
C LEU A 238 13.68 -24.92 5.25
N LEU A 239 14.51 -25.82 5.78
CA LEU A 239 15.57 -25.48 6.75
C LEU A 239 16.62 -24.55 6.12
N GLY A 240 17.06 -24.86 4.90
CA GLY A 240 18.00 -24.03 4.15
C GLY A 240 17.45 -22.62 3.88
N ARG A 241 16.16 -22.46 3.57
CA ARG A 241 15.52 -21.13 3.43
C ARG A 241 15.45 -20.39 4.77
N THR A 242 15.06 -21.09 5.84
CA THR A 242 14.95 -20.52 7.20
C THR A 242 16.30 -20.00 7.72
N TRP A 243 17.40 -20.69 7.42
CA TRP A 243 18.76 -20.25 7.79
C TRP A 243 19.42 -19.35 6.74
N GLY A 244 18.73 -19.05 5.63
CA GLY A 244 19.25 -18.19 4.56
C GLY A 244 20.33 -18.83 3.69
N LEU A 245 20.54 -20.14 3.79
CA LEU A 245 21.44 -20.93 2.94
C LEU A 245 20.88 -21.11 1.52
N LEU A 246 19.54 -21.13 1.40
CA LEU A 246 18.84 -21.17 0.13
C LEU A 246 18.19 -19.82 -0.15
N LYS A 247 18.27 -19.36 -1.40
CA LYS A 247 17.58 -18.14 -1.83
C LYS A 247 16.08 -18.37 -1.76
N ASP A 248 15.39 -17.41 -1.17
CA ASP A 248 13.93 -17.38 -1.19
C ASP A 248 13.41 -17.36 -2.62
N SER A 249 12.19 -17.87 -2.79
CA SER A 249 11.34 -17.42 -3.87
C SER A 249 11.14 -15.92 -3.69
N GLY A 250 11.89 -15.12 -4.45
CA GLY A 250 11.72 -13.67 -4.48
C GLY A 250 10.29 -13.27 -4.87
N GLU A 251 10.00 -11.98 -4.86
CA GLU A 251 8.68 -11.47 -5.20
C GLU A 251 8.11 -12.11 -6.47
N ALA A 252 6.78 -12.28 -6.54
CA ALA A 252 6.12 -12.97 -7.65
C ALA A 252 6.53 -12.44 -9.04
N HIS A 253 6.79 -11.13 -9.15
CA HIS A 253 7.24 -10.50 -10.39
C HIS A 253 8.67 -10.88 -10.80
N ARG A 254 9.47 -11.43 -9.89
CA ARG A 254 10.82 -11.96 -10.14
C ARG A 254 10.83 -13.47 -10.46
N ALA A 255 9.66 -14.12 -10.42
CA ALA A 255 9.55 -15.55 -10.69
C ALA A 255 10.08 -15.89 -12.10
N ALA A 256 10.83 -17.01 -12.17
CA ALA A 256 11.47 -17.58 -13.36
C ALA A 256 12.62 -16.77 -13.98
N TRP A 257 13.04 -15.67 -13.36
CA TRP A 257 14.28 -14.98 -13.71
C TRP A 257 15.51 -15.61 -13.05
N ARG A 258 16.64 -15.60 -13.75
CA ARG A 258 17.96 -15.76 -13.12
C ARG A 258 18.45 -14.40 -12.62
N GLY A 259 19.30 -14.40 -11.58
CA GLY A 259 19.80 -13.15 -10.99
C GLY A 259 20.45 -12.21 -12.01
N ALA A 260 21.34 -12.73 -12.86
CA ALA A 260 22.01 -11.95 -13.89
C ALA A 260 21.08 -11.42 -15.00
N GLU A 261 19.96 -12.10 -15.26
CA GLU A 261 18.96 -11.61 -16.23
C GLU A 261 18.14 -10.47 -15.61
N TRP A 262 17.68 -10.65 -14.36
CA TRP A 262 16.92 -9.64 -13.64
C TRP A 262 17.73 -8.34 -13.41
N GLN A 263 19.02 -8.45 -13.11
CA GLN A 263 19.90 -7.29 -12.91
C GLN A 263 20.05 -6.42 -14.16
N ARG A 264 19.79 -6.95 -15.36
CA ARG A 264 19.84 -6.18 -16.62
C ARG A 264 18.53 -5.46 -16.92
N LEU A 265 17.46 -5.78 -16.19
CA LEU A 265 16.13 -5.23 -16.43
C LEU A 265 15.89 -4.00 -15.56
N LYS A 266 15.28 -2.99 -16.16
CA LYS A 266 14.72 -1.85 -15.44
C LYS A 266 13.32 -1.54 -15.93
N PRO A 267 12.42 -1.02 -15.06
CA PRO A 267 11.14 -0.54 -15.50
C PRO A 267 11.35 0.68 -16.41
N VAL A 268 10.61 0.75 -17.52
CA VAL A 268 10.68 1.86 -18.47
C VAL A 268 9.30 2.45 -18.70
N LEU A 269 9.24 3.78 -18.81
CA LEU A 269 8.02 4.44 -19.28
C LEU A 269 7.72 4.01 -20.72
N PRO A 270 6.44 3.98 -21.12
CA PRO A 270 6.09 3.78 -22.53
C PRO A 270 6.66 4.91 -23.40
N ALA A 271 6.61 4.74 -24.72
CA ALA A 271 6.96 5.80 -25.64
C ALA A 271 6.03 7.02 -25.43
N LEU A 272 6.57 8.03 -24.75
CA LEU A 272 5.93 9.32 -24.52
C LEU A 272 6.72 10.38 -25.28
N THR A 273 6.00 11.34 -25.85
CA THR A 273 6.63 12.53 -26.43
C THR A 273 7.32 13.35 -25.33
N LEU A 274 8.34 14.13 -25.70
CA LEU A 274 9.03 15.00 -24.74
C LEU A 274 8.08 15.94 -23.97
N PRO A 275 7.09 16.61 -24.62
CA PRO A 275 6.11 17.42 -23.89
C PRO A 275 5.31 16.63 -22.84
N GLN A 276 4.89 15.39 -23.15
CA GLN A 276 4.17 14.54 -22.20
C GLN A 276 5.03 14.12 -21.00
N LYS A 277 6.31 13.79 -21.25
CA LYS A 277 7.28 13.50 -20.18
C LYS A 277 7.50 14.73 -19.28
N ALA A 278 7.73 15.90 -19.90
CA ALA A 278 7.96 17.15 -19.18
C ALA A 278 6.73 17.56 -18.36
N GLU A 279 5.52 17.44 -18.90
CA GLU A 279 4.29 17.73 -18.15
C GLU A 279 4.08 16.77 -16.97
N LEU A 280 4.34 15.47 -17.16
CA LEU A 280 4.28 14.48 -16.08
C LEU A 280 5.28 14.82 -14.96
N ALA A 281 6.53 15.10 -15.31
CA ALA A 281 7.56 15.49 -14.36
C ALA A 281 7.20 16.81 -13.65
N ALA A 282 6.74 17.83 -14.38
CA ALA A 282 6.37 19.14 -13.84
C ALA A 282 5.26 19.02 -12.79
N ARG A 283 4.19 18.27 -13.09
CA ARG A 283 3.11 18.01 -12.13
C ARG A 283 3.61 17.35 -10.85
N ILE A 284 4.49 16.36 -10.98
CA ILE A 284 5.05 15.62 -9.83
C ILE A 284 5.95 16.53 -9.00
N LEU A 285 6.88 17.27 -9.63
CA LEU A 285 7.79 18.19 -8.95
C LEU A 285 7.05 19.28 -8.18
N ARG A 286 6.02 19.89 -8.78
CA ARG A 286 5.14 20.85 -8.09
C ARG A 286 4.44 20.22 -6.89
N ALA A 287 3.89 19.03 -7.05
CA ALA A 287 3.21 18.32 -5.96
C ALA A 287 4.15 17.93 -4.81
N MET A 288 5.42 17.65 -5.11
CA MET A 288 6.44 17.33 -4.11
C MET A 288 6.92 18.55 -3.32
N GLY A 289 6.60 19.78 -3.75
CA GLY A 289 7.02 21.00 -3.05
C GLY A 289 8.54 21.13 -2.96
N LEU A 290 9.26 20.81 -4.04
CA LEU A 290 10.70 21.08 -4.11
C LEU A 290 10.91 22.59 -3.99
N GLY A 291 11.60 23.01 -2.91
CA GLY A 291 11.84 24.41 -2.61
C GLY A 291 12.78 25.08 -3.61
N ALA A 292 13.03 26.38 -3.40
CA ALA A 292 13.85 27.21 -4.31
C ALA A 292 15.29 26.68 -4.51
N THR A 293 15.84 25.94 -3.54
CA THR A 293 17.17 25.34 -3.61
C THR A 293 17.09 23.82 -3.73
N VAL A 294 17.57 23.29 -4.84
CA VAL A 294 17.65 21.84 -5.08
C VAL A 294 19.01 21.33 -4.58
N PRO A 295 19.06 20.31 -3.70
CA PRO A 295 20.32 19.76 -3.21
C PRO A 295 21.03 18.92 -4.29
N PRO A 296 22.34 18.65 -4.12
CA PRO A 296 23.10 17.79 -5.04
C PRO A 296 22.54 16.38 -5.21
N LEU A 297 21.88 15.82 -4.18
CA LEU A 297 21.25 14.51 -4.25
C LEU A 297 19.76 14.58 -3.89
N LEU A 298 18.92 14.04 -4.75
CA LEU A 298 17.53 13.74 -4.44
C LEU A 298 17.36 12.23 -4.36
N VAL A 299 16.76 11.72 -3.28
CA VAL A 299 16.53 10.27 -3.12
C VAL A 299 15.05 9.99 -2.97
N LEU A 300 14.48 9.24 -3.92
CA LEU A 300 13.09 8.83 -3.93
C LEU A 300 12.97 7.45 -3.30
N LEU A 301 12.38 7.37 -2.10
CA LEU A 301 12.27 6.16 -1.32
C LEU A 301 10.82 5.68 -1.27
N GLY A 302 10.49 4.76 -2.18
CA GLY A 302 9.32 3.90 -2.02
C GLY A 302 9.49 2.98 -0.80
N HIS A 303 8.45 2.26 -0.41
CA HIS A 303 8.59 1.21 0.60
C HIS A 303 7.98 -0.11 0.16
N GLY A 304 8.40 -1.18 0.83
CA GLY A 304 7.85 -2.53 0.69
C GLY A 304 8.07 -3.30 1.99
N SER A 305 7.35 -4.42 2.13
CA SER A 305 7.51 -5.33 3.26
C SER A 305 8.01 -6.69 2.75
N GLN A 306 8.72 -7.42 3.61
CA GLN A 306 9.20 -8.77 3.33
C GLN A 306 8.51 -9.77 4.27
N SER A 307 7.85 -10.76 3.68
CA SER A 307 7.30 -11.88 4.43
C SER A 307 7.27 -13.15 3.57
N ALA A 308 7.49 -14.30 4.19
CA ALA A 308 7.28 -15.60 3.58
C ALA A 308 5.90 -16.16 3.96
N ASN A 309 5.29 -16.92 3.05
CA ASN A 309 4.03 -17.64 3.28
C ASN A 309 2.92 -16.79 3.94
N ASN A 310 2.69 -15.58 3.42
CA ASN A 310 1.76 -14.64 4.03
C ASN A 310 0.65 -14.24 3.05
N PRO A 311 -0.57 -14.82 3.18
CA PRO A 311 -1.72 -14.45 2.34
C PRO A 311 -2.13 -12.98 2.45
N GLN A 312 -1.69 -12.28 3.50
CA GLN A 312 -1.97 -10.86 3.75
C GLN A 312 -0.79 -9.94 3.39
N ALA A 313 0.23 -10.44 2.65
CA ALA A 313 1.43 -9.66 2.32
C ALA A 313 1.12 -8.32 1.64
N ALA A 314 0.10 -8.26 0.78
CA ALA A 314 -0.33 -7.02 0.13
C ALA A 314 -0.75 -5.93 1.14
N GLY A 315 -1.31 -6.31 2.29
CA GLY A 315 -1.66 -5.38 3.38
C GLY A 315 -0.47 -4.85 4.18
N LEU A 316 0.74 -5.42 3.99
CA LEU A 316 1.99 -4.92 4.56
C LEU A 316 2.78 -4.05 3.58
N ASN A 317 2.50 -4.16 2.28
CA ASN A 317 3.08 -3.31 1.25
C ASN A 317 2.42 -1.92 1.22
N CYS A 318 2.73 -1.11 0.19
CA CYS A 318 2.24 0.26 0.09
C CYS A 318 0.77 0.32 -0.29
N GLY A 319 -0.06 0.87 0.59
CA GLY A 319 -1.48 1.13 0.28
C GLY A 319 -1.66 2.13 -0.88
N ALA A 320 -0.75 3.10 -1.00
CA ALA A 320 -0.74 4.05 -2.12
C ALA A 320 -0.26 3.43 -3.44
N CYS A 321 0.32 2.22 -3.43
CA CYS A 321 0.67 1.45 -4.62
C CYS A 321 -0.24 0.21 -4.78
N CYS A 322 -1.46 0.23 -4.25
CA CYS A 322 -2.41 -0.89 -4.33
C CYS A 322 -1.84 -2.22 -3.78
N GLY A 323 -1.12 -2.17 -2.65
CA GLY A 323 -0.53 -3.33 -2.00
C GLY A 323 0.71 -3.89 -2.70
N GLN A 324 1.31 -3.13 -3.61
CA GLN A 324 2.61 -3.41 -4.20
C GLN A 324 3.72 -2.63 -3.48
N ASN A 325 4.98 -3.01 -3.72
CA ASN A 325 6.12 -2.20 -3.29
C ASN A 325 6.23 -0.92 -4.15
N GLY A 326 6.91 0.10 -3.64
CA GLY A 326 7.15 1.36 -4.36
C GLY A 326 8.37 1.34 -5.31
N GLU A 327 8.99 0.17 -5.57
CA GLU A 327 10.24 0.08 -6.34
C GLU A 327 10.07 0.65 -7.75
N VAL A 328 9.04 0.20 -8.46
CA VAL A 328 8.81 0.55 -9.86
C VAL A 328 8.60 2.06 -10.01
N ASN A 329 7.76 2.66 -9.15
CA ASN A 329 7.45 4.09 -9.19
C ASN A 329 8.69 4.94 -8.91
N ALA A 330 9.46 4.60 -7.88
CA ALA A 330 10.67 5.36 -7.51
C ALA A 330 11.70 5.33 -8.65
N ARG A 331 11.95 4.15 -9.25
CA ARG A 331 12.91 3.98 -10.35
C ARG A 331 12.48 4.75 -11.60
N LEU A 332 11.21 4.67 -11.99
CA LEU A 332 10.70 5.39 -13.16
C LEU A 332 10.79 6.90 -13.00
N LEU A 333 10.46 7.43 -11.81
CA LEU A 333 10.54 8.86 -11.57
C LEU A 333 11.99 9.32 -11.54
N ALA A 334 12.91 8.58 -10.92
CA ALA A 334 14.33 8.91 -10.94
C ALA A 334 14.89 8.95 -12.37
N ASP A 335 14.58 7.93 -13.19
CA ASP A 335 14.96 7.90 -14.61
C ASP A 335 14.37 9.10 -15.37
N LEU A 336 13.09 9.43 -15.16
CA LEU A 336 12.42 10.58 -15.78
C LEU A 336 13.06 11.92 -15.38
N LEU A 337 13.41 12.09 -14.11
CA LEU A 337 14.02 13.32 -13.60
C LEU A 337 15.50 13.43 -13.92
N ASN A 338 16.17 12.37 -14.36
CA ASN A 338 17.56 12.39 -14.85
C ASN A 338 17.66 12.50 -16.38
N ASP A 339 16.54 12.44 -17.11
CA ASP A 339 16.50 12.63 -18.57
C ASP A 339 16.84 14.10 -18.91
N ALA A 340 17.95 14.31 -19.64
CA ALA A 340 18.47 15.63 -19.96
C ALA A 340 17.51 16.46 -20.83
N GLU A 341 16.75 15.82 -21.72
CA GLU A 341 15.76 16.53 -22.54
C GLU A 341 14.58 16.99 -21.69
N VAL A 342 14.14 16.14 -20.76
CA VAL A 342 13.08 16.47 -19.81
C VAL A 342 13.51 17.63 -18.90
N ARG A 343 14.74 17.61 -18.37
CA ARG A 343 15.27 18.72 -17.55
C ARG A 343 15.29 20.05 -18.29
N ARG A 344 15.73 20.05 -19.56
CA ARG A 344 15.72 21.24 -20.41
C ARG A 344 14.30 21.78 -20.61
N ALA A 345 13.34 20.90 -20.92
CA ALA A 345 11.93 21.30 -21.06
C ALA A 345 11.30 21.76 -19.74
N LEU A 346 11.73 21.24 -18.59
CA LEU A 346 11.29 21.70 -17.27
C LEU A 346 11.82 23.10 -16.95
N ARG A 347 13.07 23.38 -17.32
CA ARG A 347 13.71 24.70 -17.16
C ARG A 347 12.93 25.78 -17.92
N GLU A 348 12.46 25.49 -19.12
CA GLU A 348 11.58 26.38 -19.91
C GLU A 348 10.25 26.67 -19.21
N GLN A 349 9.79 25.79 -18.30
CA GLN A 349 8.58 25.95 -17.49
C GLN A 349 8.85 26.56 -16.09
N GLY A 350 10.07 27.06 -15.85
CA GLY A 350 10.47 27.63 -14.56
C GLY A 350 10.73 26.59 -13.45
N LEU A 351 10.85 25.31 -13.79
CA LEU A 351 11.18 24.23 -12.87
C LEU A 351 12.61 23.76 -13.15
N ASP A 352 13.61 24.41 -12.53
CA ASP A 352 15.00 24.03 -12.74
C ASP A 352 15.40 22.88 -11.80
N LEU A 353 15.81 21.76 -12.40
CA LEU A 353 16.58 20.71 -11.74
C LEU A 353 18.04 20.88 -12.19
N PRO A 354 18.89 21.49 -11.36
CA PRO A 354 20.25 21.86 -11.76
C PRO A 354 21.06 20.66 -12.25
N ASP A 355 21.99 20.90 -13.17
CA ASP A 355 22.84 19.84 -13.74
C ASP A 355 23.72 19.15 -12.68
N HIS A 356 23.98 19.81 -11.55
CA HIS A 356 24.69 19.25 -10.39
C HIS A 356 23.84 18.34 -9.50
N CYS A 357 22.52 18.29 -9.70
CA CYS A 357 21.60 17.46 -8.93
C CYS A 357 21.44 16.08 -9.59
N HIS A 358 21.70 15.00 -8.86
CA HIS A 358 21.44 13.63 -9.30
C HIS A 358 20.29 12.99 -8.52
N VAL A 359 19.35 12.36 -9.22
CA VAL A 359 18.19 11.71 -8.60
C VAL A 359 18.42 10.20 -8.47
N LEU A 360 18.26 9.68 -7.26
CA LEU A 360 18.39 8.27 -6.92
C LEU A 360 17.03 7.68 -6.56
N ALA A 361 16.84 6.41 -6.89
CA ALA A 361 15.70 5.62 -6.44
C ALA A 361 16.11 4.63 -5.36
N GLY A 362 15.24 4.38 -4.39
CA GLY A 362 15.42 3.34 -3.40
C GLY A 362 14.12 2.79 -2.83
N LEU A 363 14.28 1.76 -2.01
CA LEU A 363 13.20 1.05 -1.36
C LEU A 363 13.53 0.87 0.13
N HIS A 364 12.67 1.41 0.99
CA HIS A 364 12.67 1.12 2.41
C HIS A 364 11.94 -0.22 2.67
N ASN A 365 12.67 -1.22 3.17
CA ASN A 365 12.09 -2.48 3.63
C ASN A 365 11.58 -2.31 5.07
N THR A 366 10.26 -2.21 5.25
CA THR A 366 9.66 -1.94 6.56
C THR A 366 9.78 -3.10 7.55
N SER A 367 10.10 -4.30 7.08
CA SER A 367 10.29 -5.47 7.94
C SER A 367 11.66 -5.47 8.61
N THR A 368 12.68 -4.90 7.97
CA THR A 368 14.08 -4.90 8.44
C THR A 368 14.67 -3.51 8.67
N ASP A 369 13.97 -2.45 8.27
CA ASP A 369 14.42 -1.05 8.25
C ASP A 369 15.73 -0.88 7.45
N GLU A 370 15.91 -1.70 6.42
CA GLU A 370 17.00 -1.56 5.44
C GLU A 370 16.54 -0.70 4.28
N VAL A 371 17.42 0.16 3.77
CA VAL A 371 17.16 0.97 2.57
C VAL A 371 18.04 0.47 1.44
N GLN A 372 17.42 -0.16 0.45
CA GLN A 372 18.08 -0.53 -0.79
C GLN A 372 18.03 0.65 -1.75
N VAL A 373 19.19 1.16 -2.18
CA VAL A 373 19.27 2.15 -3.26
C VAL A 373 19.64 1.45 -4.56
N PHE A 374 18.98 1.82 -5.64
CA PHE A 374 19.14 1.20 -6.95
C PHE A 374 20.14 1.97 -7.80
N ALA A 375 20.95 1.23 -8.55
CA ALA A 375 21.97 1.74 -9.45
C ALA A 375 22.89 2.84 -8.84
N PRO A 376 23.43 2.68 -7.61
CA PRO A 376 24.29 3.69 -6.99
C PRO A 376 25.57 3.98 -7.78
N GLU A 377 25.99 3.07 -8.66
CA GLU A 377 27.09 3.26 -9.61
C GLU A 377 26.83 4.36 -10.64
N THR A 378 25.57 4.79 -10.82
CA THR A 378 25.21 5.92 -11.70
C THR A 378 25.49 7.28 -11.07
N VAL A 379 25.82 7.35 -9.77
CA VAL A 379 26.15 8.60 -9.10
C VAL A 379 27.45 9.16 -9.71
N PRO A 380 27.43 10.41 -10.23
CA PRO A 380 28.62 11.05 -10.79
C PRO A 380 29.80 11.06 -9.81
N PRO A 381 31.05 10.92 -10.27
CA PRO A 381 32.23 10.92 -9.39
C PRO A 381 32.29 12.10 -8.42
N ALA A 382 31.89 13.29 -8.87
CA ALA A 382 31.82 14.50 -8.05
C ALA A 382 30.86 14.40 -6.85
N LEU A 383 29.82 13.56 -6.94
CA LEU A 383 28.80 13.37 -5.90
C LEU A 383 29.03 12.11 -5.06
N GLN A 384 30.06 11.31 -5.35
CA GLN A 384 30.35 10.09 -4.59
C GLN A 384 30.58 10.37 -3.09
N PRO A 385 31.34 11.40 -2.66
CA PRO A 385 31.47 11.71 -1.24
C PRO A 385 30.14 12.04 -0.56
N ALA A 386 29.27 12.80 -1.25
CA ALA A 386 27.92 13.10 -0.76
C ALA A 386 27.08 11.83 -0.60
N TRP A 387 27.14 10.95 -1.59
CA TRP A 387 26.43 9.66 -1.56
C TRP A 387 26.91 8.77 -0.41
N GLN A 388 28.22 8.67 -0.16
CA GLN A 388 28.72 7.87 0.96
C GLN A 388 28.21 8.38 2.31
N ARG A 389 28.15 9.71 2.50
CA ARG A 389 27.56 10.32 3.71
C ARG A 389 26.07 9.97 3.85
N VAL A 390 25.29 10.05 2.76
CA VAL A 390 23.87 9.65 2.75
C VAL A 390 23.72 8.17 3.09
N ARG A 391 24.55 7.30 2.50
CA ARG A 391 24.54 5.85 2.75
C ARG A 391 24.81 5.52 4.20
N GLN A 392 25.86 6.12 4.78
CA GLN A 392 26.20 5.95 6.19
C GLN A 392 25.04 6.39 7.10
N ALA A 393 24.48 7.57 6.86
CA ALA A 393 23.38 8.09 7.66
C ALA A 393 22.12 7.20 7.58
N LEU A 394 21.82 6.62 6.41
CA LEU A 394 20.73 5.66 6.26
C LEU A 394 20.97 4.36 7.05
N ASP A 395 22.21 3.88 7.11
CA ASP A 395 22.56 2.65 7.85
C ASP A 395 22.49 2.86 9.38
N GLU A 396 22.98 4.00 9.85
CA GLU A 396 22.89 4.44 11.24
C GLU A 396 21.43 4.64 11.67
N ALA A 397 20.64 5.35 10.85
CA ALA A 397 19.22 5.57 11.09
C ALA A 397 18.44 4.24 11.16
N GLY A 398 18.70 3.33 10.22
CA GLY A 398 18.11 2.00 10.25
C GLY A 398 18.48 1.22 11.52
N ALA A 399 19.73 1.29 11.98
CA ALA A 399 20.16 0.62 13.21
C ALA A 399 19.42 1.18 14.44
N ARG A 400 19.25 2.50 14.51
CA ARG A 400 18.51 3.18 15.57
C ARG A 400 17.03 2.76 15.59
N VAL A 401 16.35 2.77 14.44
CA VAL A 401 14.93 2.37 14.35
C VAL A 401 14.73 0.92 14.77
N ARG A 402 15.60 0.01 14.31
CA ARG A 402 15.57 -1.41 14.71
C ARG A 402 15.66 -1.56 16.24
N ARG A 403 16.58 -0.81 16.87
CA ARG A 403 16.74 -0.79 18.33
C ARG A 403 15.46 -0.29 19.02
N GLU A 404 14.91 0.84 18.59
CA GLU A 404 13.71 1.46 19.17
C GLU A 404 12.50 0.51 19.15
N ARG A 405 12.32 -0.27 18.08
CA ARG A 405 11.19 -1.21 17.94
C ARG A 405 11.45 -2.63 18.46
N ALA A 406 12.68 -2.96 18.87
CA ALA A 406 13.06 -4.32 19.26
C ALA A 406 12.14 -4.89 20.34
N GLY A 407 11.79 -4.09 21.35
CA GLY A 407 10.86 -4.48 22.41
C GLY A 407 9.46 -4.83 21.89
N ARG A 408 8.91 -4.04 20.97
CA ARG A 408 7.59 -4.29 20.37
C ARG A 408 7.55 -5.59 19.56
N LEU A 409 8.69 -6.10 19.10
CA LEU A 409 8.79 -7.35 18.34
C LEU A 409 9.17 -8.58 19.20
N GLY A 410 9.29 -8.41 20.53
CA GLY A 410 9.78 -9.47 21.43
C GLY A 410 11.28 -9.75 21.27
N LEU A 411 12.05 -8.76 20.80
CA LEU A 411 13.50 -8.84 20.55
C LEU A 411 14.32 -7.92 21.46
N ALA A 412 13.76 -7.46 22.59
CA ALA A 412 14.44 -6.56 23.53
C ALA A 412 15.86 -7.02 23.95
N PRO A 413 16.13 -8.32 24.21
CA PRO A 413 17.48 -8.79 24.56
C PRO A 413 18.55 -8.57 23.46
N LEU A 414 18.13 -8.25 22.23
CA LEU A 414 19.02 -7.98 21.09
C LEU A 414 19.16 -6.48 20.79
N ALA A 415 18.50 -5.59 21.53
CA ALA A 415 18.45 -4.15 21.24
C ALA A 415 19.85 -3.52 21.10
N GLU A 416 20.77 -3.85 22.01
CA GLU A 416 22.16 -3.35 22.00
C GLU A 416 23.12 -4.19 21.14
N ARG A 417 22.60 -5.09 20.29
CA ARG A 417 23.40 -5.94 19.39
C ARG A 417 22.97 -5.72 17.94
N PRO A 418 23.31 -4.58 17.31
CA PRO A 418 22.71 -4.13 16.05
C PRO A 418 22.83 -5.15 14.91
N GLN A 419 24.01 -5.77 14.75
CA GLN A 419 24.23 -6.78 13.72
C GLN A 419 23.39 -8.05 13.94
N LYS A 420 23.33 -8.54 15.19
CA LYS A 420 22.54 -9.73 15.56
C LYS A 420 21.03 -9.47 15.46
N LEU A 421 20.61 -8.25 15.81
CA LEU A 421 19.23 -7.80 15.66
C LEU A 421 18.83 -7.77 14.18
N LEU A 422 19.64 -7.16 13.31
CA LEU A 422 19.39 -7.14 11.87
C LEU A 422 19.35 -8.56 11.28
N ALA A 423 20.31 -9.41 11.62
CA ALA A 423 20.32 -10.81 11.18
C ALA A 423 19.04 -11.55 11.63
N THR A 424 18.57 -11.28 12.85
CA THR A 424 17.33 -11.86 13.38
C THR A 424 16.08 -11.33 12.66
N LEU A 425 16.02 -10.04 12.33
CA LEU A 425 14.92 -9.46 11.54
C LEU A 425 14.89 -10.01 10.11
N ARG A 426 16.05 -10.12 9.45
CA ARG A 426 16.17 -10.76 8.14
C ARG A 426 15.69 -12.22 8.19
N ARG A 427 16.09 -12.98 9.21
CA ARG A 427 15.59 -14.36 9.42
C ARG A 427 14.08 -14.38 9.64
N ARG A 428 13.57 -13.52 10.52
CA ARG A 428 12.14 -13.37 10.83
C ARG A 428 11.30 -13.08 9.60
N ALA A 429 11.78 -12.22 8.69
CA ALA A 429 11.07 -11.87 7.46
C ALA A 429 11.01 -13.01 6.42
N ARG A 430 11.95 -13.97 6.50
CA ARG A 430 12.03 -15.14 5.62
C ARG A 430 11.44 -16.42 6.22
N ASP A 431 11.17 -16.39 7.52
CA ASP A 431 10.58 -17.51 8.24
C ASP A 431 9.11 -17.71 7.80
N TRP A 432 8.86 -18.84 7.14
CA TRP A 432 7.56 -19.21 6.60
C TRP A 432 6.52 -19.59 7.67
N ALA A 433 6.97 -19.87 8.89
CA ALA A 433 6.11 -20.08 10.06
C ALA A 433 5.85 -18.78 10.83
N GLN A 434 6.56 -17.69 10.49
CA GLN A 434 6.40 -16.42 11.17
C GLN A 434 5.05 -15.78 10.82
N THR A 435 4.11 -15.87 11.76
CA THR A 435 2.78 -15.24 11.62
C THR A 435 2.85 -13.71 11.65
N ARG A 436 3.89 -13.13 12.27
CA ARG A 436 4.08 -11.70 12.52
C ARG A 436 5.46 -11.22 12.06
N PRO A 437 5.73 -11.15 10.75
CA PRO A 437 7.01 -10.67 10.24
C PRO A 437 7.30 -9.24 10.74
N GLU A 438 6.26 -8.41 10.77
CA GLU A 438 6.20 -7.08 11.37
C GLU A 438 4.75 -6.79 11.83
N TRP A 439 4.53 -5.62 12.43
CA TRP A 439 3.20 -5.16 12.87
C TRP A 439 2.41 -4.41 11.80
N GLY A 440 3.00 -4.18 10.62
CA GLY A 440 2.38 -3.35 9.59
C GLY A 440 2.07 -1.96 10.14
N LEU A 441 0.85 -1.49 9.90
CA LEU A 441 0.38 -0.16 10.32
C LEU A 441 -0.39 -0.21 11.65
N ALA A 442 -0.20 -1.25 12.47
CA ALA A 442 -0.83 -1.34 13.78
C ALA A 442 -0.39 -0.16 14.65
N GLY A 443 -1.37 0.63 15.07
CA GLY A 443 -1.17 1.82 15.90
C GLY A 443 -1.27 3.15 15.14
N ASN A 444 -1.45 3.12 13.81
CA ASN A 444 -1.74 4.32 13.02
C ASN A 444 -2.92 5.10 13.61
N ALA A 445 -2.82 6.43 13.62
CA ALA A 445 -3.81 7.31 14.25
C ALA A 445 -3.84 8.74 13.67
N ALA A 446 -2.76 9.24 13.05
CA ALA A 446 -2.72 10.57 12.43
C ALA A 446 -2.44 10.51 10.92
N PHE A 447 -2.94 11.51 10.19
CA PHE A 447 -2.40 11.94 8.89
C PHE A 447 -2.09 13.42 8.99
N ILE A 448 -0.86 13.83 8.64
CA ILE A 448 -0.42 15.22 8.74
C ILE A 448 0.03 15.68 7.36
N ALA A 449 -0.62 16.72 6.83
CA ALA A 449 -0.23 17.44 5.62
C ALA A 449 0.20 18.85 6.00
N ALA A 450 1.51 19.04 6.18
CA ALA A 450 2.12 20.29 6.59
C ALA A 450 3.60 20.30 6.18
N PRO A 451 4.29 21.46 6.20
CA PRO A 451 5.71 21.51 5.92
C PRO A 451 6.49 20.65 6.93
N ARG A 452 7.56 19.96 6.49
CA ARG A 452 8.39 19.11 7.35
C ARG A 452 8.79 19.81 8.66
N ALA A 453 9.06 21.11 8.60
CA ALA A 453 9.42 21.93 9.76
C ALA A 453 8.43 21.80 10.94
N ARG A 454 7.13 21.58 10.69
CA ARG A 454 6.10 21.42 11.73
C ARG A 454 6.19 20.13 12.53
N THR A 455 6.89 19.13 12.00
CA THR A 455 7.00 17.78 12.59
C THR A 455 8.44 17.36 12.81
N ARG A 456 9.42 18.21 12.48
CA ARG A 456 10.85 17.93 12.66
C ARG A 456 11.17 17.88 14.15
N GLY A 457 11.91 16.87 14.58
CA GLY A 457 12.23 16.64 16.00
C GLY A 457 11.07 16.10 16.85
N VAL A 458 9.86 15.96 16.30
CA VAL A 458 8.69 15.44 17.04
C VAL A 458 8.65 13.91 16.97
N ASP A 459 8.64 13.24 18.12
CA ASP A 459 8.39 11.79 18.17
C ASP A 459 6.89 11.48 17.98
N LEU A 460 6.51 11.09 16.77
CA LEU A 460 5.15 10.66 16.42
C LEU A 460 4.94 9.15 16.60
N GLN A 461 5.94 8.45 17.14
CA GLN A 461 5.91 7.05 17.57
C GLN A 461 5.57 6.03 16.47
N GLY A 462 5.77 6.37 15.20
CA GLY A 462 5.37 5.58 14.04
C GLY A 462 3.86 5.49 13.87
N ARG A 463 3.11 6.54 14.26
CA ARG A 463 1.63 6.55 14.26
C ARG A 463 1.00 7.56 13.31
N ALA A 464 1.82 8.36 12.62
CA ALA A 464 1.37 9.41 11.73
C ALA A 464 1.81 9.15 10.29
N PHE A 465 0.86 9.22 9.37
CA PHE A 465 1.17 9.37 7.96
C PHE A 465 1.63 10.81 7.73
N LEU A 466 2.78 11.00 7.08
CA LEU A 466 3.39 12.33 6.95
C LEU A 466 3.52 12.71 5.48
N HIS A 467 2.73 13.69 5.05
CA HIS A 467 2.78 14.30 3.72
C HIS A 467 3.38 15.71 3.82
N ASP A 468 4.44 15.97 3.05
CA ASP A 468 5.01 17.31 2.97
C ASP A 468 4.10 18.19 2.12
N TYR A 469 3.75 19.38 2.63
CA TYR A 469 2.81 20.27 1.97
C TYR A 469 2.95 21.69 2.48
N ASP A 470 3.19 22.66 1.59
CA ASP A 470 3.21 24.10 1.90
C ASP A 470 2.14 24.82 1.08
N TRP A 471 1.06 25.22 1.74
CA TRP A 471 -0.07 25.88 1.09
C TRP A 471 0.30 27.20 0.41
N ARG A 472 1.41 27.84 0.81
CA ARG A 472 1.89 29.09 0.21
C ARG A 472 2.36 28.88 -1.24
N GLN A 473 2.72 27.65 -1.59
CA GLN A 473 3.11 27.24 -2.94
C GLN A 473 1.92 26.71 -3.76
N ASP A 474 0.72 26.68 -3.16
CA ASP A 474 -0.51 26.12 -3.72
C ASP A 474 -1.60 27.19 -3.84
N GLY A 475 -1.32 28.23 -4.63
CA GLY A 475 -2.16 29.43 -4.69
C GLY A 475 -3.64 29.18 -4.99
N GLU A 476 -3.96 28.19 -5.83
CA GLU A 476 -5.35 27.82 -6.14
C GLU A 476 -5.90 26.68 -5.26
N GLY A 477 -5.09 26.06 -4.41
CA GLY A 477 -5.48 24.93 -3.56
C GLY A 477 -5.62 23.59 -4.30
N GLN A 478 -5.07 23.47 -5.51
CA GLN A 478 -5.15 22.24 -6.30
C GLN A 478 -4.37 21.09 -5.68
N LEU A 479 -3.22 21.38 -5.05
CA LEU A 479 -2.44 20.36 -4.36
C LEU A 479 -3.15 19.90 -3.08
N LEU A 480 -3.74 20.83 -2.32
CA LEU A 480 -4.58 20.47 -1.17
C LEU A 480 -5.76 19.59 -1.58
N GLU A 481 -6.44 19.96 -2.67
CA GLU A 481 -7.54 19.16 -3.22
C GLU A 481 -7.06 17.73 -3.54
N LEU A 482 -5.91 17.58 -4.20
CA LEU A 482 -5.33 16.26 -4.48
C LEU A 482 -4.99 15.50 -3.19
N ILE A 483 -4.39 16.16 -2.20
CA ILE A 483 -4.01 15.57 -0.92
C ILE A 483 -5.25 15.04 -0.17
N MET A 484 -6.31 15.85 -0.09
CA MET A 484 -7.54 15.51 0.62
C MET A 484 -8.38 14.47 -0.11
N THR A 485 -8.30 14.37 -1.44
CA THR A 485 -9.10 13.41 -2.22
C THR A 485 -8.40 12.08 -2.48
N ALA A 486 -7.07 12.01 -2.35
CA ALA A 486 -6.30 10.78 -2.56
C ALA A 486 -5.50 10.34 -1.30
N PRO A 487 -4.34 10.92 -0.95
CA PRO A 487 -3.57 10.52 0.24
C PRO A 487 -4.36 10.44 1.55
N MET A 488 -5.19 11.44 1.85
CA MET A 488 -6.02 11.45 3.07
C MET A 488 -7.05 10.32 3.06
N VAL A 489 -7.71 10.07 1.92
CA VAL A 489 -8.68 8.98 1.76
C VAL A 489 -8.00 7.61 1.91
N VAL A 490 -6.81 7.43 1.32
CA VAL A 490 -6.02 6.20 1.47
C VAL A 490 -5.61 5.98 2.93
N ALA A 491 -5.11 7.01 3.61
CA ALA A 491 -4.77 6.92 5.03
C ALA A 491 -6.00 6.57 5.88
N HIS A 492 -7.17 7.16 5.56
CA HIS A 492 -8.43 6.82 6.21
C HIS A 492 -8.85 5.37 5.97
N TRP A 493 -8.76 4.86 4.72
CA TRP A 493 -9.09 3.46 4.42
C TRP A 493 -8.21 2.48 5.19
N ILE A 494 -6.90 2.76 5.28
CA ILE A 494 -5.99 1.96 6.07
C ILE A 494 -6.39 2.03 7.55
N ASN A 495 -6.56 3.23 8.11
CA ASN A 495 -6.96 3.39 9.51
C ASN A 495 -8.26 2.65 9.83
N LEU A 496 -9.29 2.81 9.00
CA LEU A 496 -10.58 2.17 9.19
C LEU A 496 -10.51 0.64 9.08
N GLN A 497 -9.63 0.11 8.22
CA GLN A 497 -9.38 -1.34 8.14
C GLN A 497 -8.83 -1.88 9.47
N TYR A 498 -7.83 -1.21 10.05
CA TYR A 498 -7.28 -1.59 11.35
C TYR A 498 -8.28 -1.40 12.50
N PHE A 499 -9.03 -0.29 12.48
CA PHE A 499 -10.08 0.03 13.44
C PHE A 499 -11.13 -1.08 13.48
N THR A 500 -11.78 -1.34 12.35
CA THR A 500 -12.90 -2.29 12.25
C THR A 500 -12.45 -3.73 12.45
N SER A 501 -11.26 -4.10 11.98
CA SER A 501 -10.68 -5.42 12.25
C SER A 501 -10.36 -5.64 13.73
N THR A 502 -10.21 -4.56 14.52
CA THR A 502 -9.97 -4.65 15.97
C THR A 502 -11.27 -4.66 16.75
N THR A 503 -12.24 -3.80 16.39
CA THR A 503 -13.52 -3.70 17.11
C THR A 503 -14.47 -4.86 16.84
N ASP A 504 -14.45 -5.44 15.64
CA ASP A 504 -15.25 -6.63 15.29
C ASP A 504 -14.53 -7.46 14.22
N ASN A 505 -13.53 -8.22 14.68
CA ASN A 505 -12.70 -9.05 13.81
C ASN A 505 -13.49 -10.16 13.10
N LEU A 506 -14.60 -10.63 13.69
CA LEU A 506 -15.41 -11.69 13.10
C LEU A 506 -16.06 -11.24 11.79
N ARG A 507 -16.53 -9.98 11.73
CA ARG A 507 -17.21 -9.41 10.56
C ARG A 507 -16.30 -8.58 9.66
N PHE A 508 -15.41 -7.78 10.24
CA PHE A 508 -14.57 -6.83 9.51
C PHE A 508 -13.08 -7.18 9.53
N GLY A 509 -12.72 -8.30 10.14
CA GLY A 509 -11.38 -8.86 10.08
C GLY A 509 -11.38 -10.23 9.42
N SER A 510 -10.21 -10.86 9.47
CA SER A 510 -9.99 -12.16 8.84
C SER A 510 -9.82 -13.29 9.84
N GLY A 511 -10.21 -13.12 11.09
CA GLY A 511 -10.07 -14.16 12.11
C GLY A 511 -8.62 -14.51 12.43
N ASN A 512 -8.40 -15.77 12.77
CA ASN A 512 -7.10 -16.33 13.13
C ASN A 512 -6.30 -16.73 11.88
N LYS A 513 -5.15 -16.06 11.68
CA LYS A 513 -4.22 -16.31 10.57
C LYS A 513 -3.73 -17.75 10.48
N VAL A 514 -3.59 -18.43 11.63
CA VAL A 514 -3.09 -19.82 11.67
C VAL A 514 -4.10 -20.80 11.05
N LEU A 515 -5.38 -20.40 10.98
CA LEU A 515 -6.45 -21.19 10.38
C LEU A 515 -6.75 -20.75 8.94
N HIS A 516 -5.93 -19.89 8.33
CA HIS A 516 -6.20 -19.40 6.99
C HIS A 516 -5.99 -20.47 5.93
N ASN A 517 -7.04 -20.73 5.16
CA ASN A 517 -6.96 -21.51 3.93
C ASN A 517 -7.01 -20.58 2.73
N VAL A 518 -5.94 -20.55 1.93
CA VAL A 518 -5.87 -19.77 0.70
C VAL A 518 -6.69 -20.45 -0.39
N VAL A 519 -7.65 -19.74 -0.96
CA VAL A 519 -8.60 -20.32 -1.93
C VAL A 519 -8.55 -19.61 -3.28
N GLY A 520 -9.02 -20.33 -4.32
CA GLY A 520 -9.17 -19.78 -5.67
C GLY A 520 -7.86 -19.36 -6.34
N GLY A 521 -6.71 -19.91 -5.94
CA GLY A 521 -5.42 -19.51 -6.51
C GLY A 521 -4.98 -18.11 -6.07
N HIS A 522 -5.10 -17.80 -4.78
CA HIS A 522 -4.76 -16.52 -4.13
C HIS A 522 -5.79 -15.40 -4.31
N ILE A 523 -7.07 -15.74 -4.54
CA ILE A 523 -8.16 -14.74 -4.57
C ILE A 523 -8.48 -14.22 -3.16
N GLY A 524 -8.35 -15.08 -2.15
CA GLY A 524 -8.58 -14.70 -0.75
C GLY A 524 -8.36 -15.86 0.21
N VAL A 525 -8.87 -15.72 1.43
CA VAL A 525 -8.74 -16.72 2.50
C VAL A 525 -10.08 -17.04 3.16
N PHE A 526 -10.25 -18.30 3.58
CA PHE A 526 -11.21 -18.69 4.60
C PHE A 526 -10.51 -18.82 5.96
N GLU A 527 -11.28 -18.74 7.04
CA GLU A 527 -10.81 -19.17 8.37
C GLU A 527 -11.39 -20.56 8.66
N GLY A 528 -10.54 -21.57 8.74
CA GLY A 528 -10.96 -22.96 8.88
C GLY A 528 -11.39 -23.57 7.54
N ASN A 529 -12.24 -24.61 7.61
CA ASN A 529 -12.50 -25.51 6.47
C ASN A 529 -13.50 -24.97 5.42
N GLY A 530 -14.02 -23.75 5.57
CA GLY A 530 -14.97 -23.16 4.64
C GLY A 530 -15.52 -21.82 5.14
N GLY A 531 -16.62 -21.38 4.54
CA GLY A 531 -17.31 -20.12 4.88
C GLY A 531 -17.14 -19.03 3.83
N ASP A 532 -17.49 -17.81 4.20
CA ASP A 532 -17.32 -16.63 3.34
C ASP A 532 -15.84 -16.24 3.23
N LEU A 533 -15.47 -15.65 2.09
CA LEU A 533 -14.15 -15.02 1.94
C LEU A 533 -13.98 -13.95 3.02
N ARG A 534 -12.89 -14.05 3.76
CA ARG A 534 -12.57 -13.11 4.82
C ARG A 534 -12.03 -11.80 4.26
N ILE A 535 -12.37 -10.69 4.92
CA ILE A 535 -11.87 -9.34 4.63
C ILE A 535 -10.97 -8.85 5.76
N GLY A 536 -10.44 -7.63 5.66
CA GLY A 536 -9.72 -6.99 6.75
C GLY A 536 -8.45 -7.74 7.20
N LEU A 537 -8.10 -7.57 8.48
CA LEU A 537 -6.84 -8.05 9.05
C LEU A 537 -7.05 -9.20 10.02
N SER A 538 -6.04 -10.07 10.11
CA SER A 538 -6.07 -11.18 11.07
C SER A 538 -5.76 -10.68 12.47
N ARG A 539 -6.16 -11.47 13.49
CA ARG A 539 -5.80 -11.19 14.88
C ARG A 539 -4.29 -11.08 15.08
N GLN A 540 -3.49 -11.84 14.33
CA GLN A 540 -2.03 -11.79 14.40
C GLN A 540 -1.44 -10.46 13.94
N SER A 541 -2.13 -9.69 13.10
CA SER A 541 -1.73 -8.33 12.72
C SER A 541 -2.09 -7.27 13.76
N LEU A 542 -2.91 -7.60 14.76
CA LEU A 542 -3.55 -6.62 15.65
C LEU A 542 -3.30 -6.92 17.14
N HIS A 543 -2.96 -8.16 17.50
CA HIS A 543 -2.90 -8.67 18.86
C HIS A 543 -1.65 -9.53 19.08
N ASP A 544 -0.95 -9.34 20.19
CA ASP A 544 0.27 -10.08 20.53
C ASP A 544 0.02 -11.40 21.28
N GLY A 545 -1.20 -11.59 21.78
CA GLY A 545 -1.60 -12.76 22.58
C GLY A 545 -2.07 -12.36 23.97
N GLN A 546 -1.67 -11.18 24.45
CA GLN A 546 -2.04 -10.62 25.74
C GLN A 546 -2.83 -9.32 25.60
N ARG A 547 -2.47 -8.48 24.62
CA ARG A 547 -3.12 -7.18 24.38
C ARG A 547 -3.26 -6.85 22.91
N TRP A 548 -4.17 -5.93 22.63
CA TRP A 548 -4.28 -5.28 21.33
C TRP A 548 -3.09 -4.33 21.11
N VAL A 549 -2.36 -4.55 20.02
CA VAL A 549 -1.28 -3.70 19.55
C VAL A 549 -1.85 -2.49 18.80
N HIS A 550 -2.92 -2.69 18.04
CA HIS A 550 -3.68 -1.58 17.48
C HIS A 550 -4.74 -1.10 18.47
N ARG A 551 -4.63 0.16 18.89
CA ARG A 551 -5.70 0.89 19.58
C ARG A 551 -6.64 1.48 18.51
N PRO A 552 -7.94 1.11 18.48
CA PRO A 552 -8.86 1.50 17.42
C PRO A 552 -9.27 2.97 17.58
N LEU A 553 -8.48 3.88 17.03
CA LEU A 553 -8.76 5.31 17.00
C LEU A 553 -9.15 5.74 15.59
N ARG A 554 -10.21 6.53 15.45
CA ARG A 554 -10.52 7.19 14.17
C ARG A 554 -9.37 8.13 13.77
N LEU A 555 -9.06 8.14 12.48
CA LEU A 555 -7.96 8.94 11.94
C LEU A 555 -8.12 10.42 12.30
N CYS A 556 -7.03 10.99 12.77
CA CYS A 556 -6.92 12.42 13.06
C CYS A 556 -6.07 13.08 11.97
N VAL A 557 -6.75 13.86 11.13
CA VAL A 557 -6.17 14.58 10.00
C VAL A 557 -5.76 15.97 10.46
N VAL A 558 -4.50 16.34 10.29
CA VAL A 558 -3.97 17.67 10.60
C VAL A 558 -3.46 18.30 9.30
N ILE A 559 -4.00 19.46 8.92
CA ILE A 559 -3.64 20.17 7.69
C ILE A 559 -3.19 21.59 8.04
N GLU A 560 -2.02 22.01 7.55
CA GLU A 560 -1.64 23.43 7.54
C GLU A 560 -2.12 24.09 6.23
N ALA A 561 -3.27 24.77 6.30
CA ALA A 561 -3.81 25.57 5.21
C ALA A 561 -4.84 26.60 5.72
N PRO A 562 -5.16 27.64 4.95
CA PRO A 562 -6.28 28.55 5.25
C PRO A 562 -7.62 27.79 5.33
N ARG A 563 -8.50 28.20 6.26
CA ARG A 563 -9.82 27.56 6.49
C ARG A 563 -10.64 27.46 5.22
N ASN A 564 -10.74 28.56 4.48
CA ASN A 564 -11.48 28.64 3.22
C ASN A 564 -10.96 27.67 2.16
N MET A 565 -9.66 27.35 2.16
CA MET A 565 -9.08 26.40 1.20
C MET A 565 -9.48 24.97 1.53
N ILE A 566 -9.48 24.62 2.82
CA ILE A 566 -9.96 23.32 3.30
C ILE A 566 -11.47 23.17 3.07
N ASP A 567 -12.26 24.19 3.43
CA ASP A 567 -13.71 24.17 3.28
C ASP A 567 -14.14 24.06 1.80
N LYS A 568 -13.45 24.75 0.87
CA LYS A 568 -13.68 24.59 -0.59
C LYS A 568 -13.59 23.14 -1.05
N VAL A 569 -12.60 22.39 -0.55
CA VAL A 569 -12.43 20.97 -0.92
C VAL A 569 -13.54 20.12 -0.32
N ILE A 570 -13.93 20.38 0.92
CA ILE A 570 -15.06 19.71 1.60
C ILE A 570 -16.36 19.95 0.80
N ASP A 571 -16.63 21.18 0.39
CA ASP A 571 -17.85 21.54 -0.35
C ASP A 571 -17.87 20.89 -1.75
N LYS A 572 -16.72 20.85 -2.42
CA LYS A 572 -16.58 20.28 -3.76
C LYS A 572 -16.72 18.75 -3.79
N HIS A 573 -16.19 18.04 -2.78
CA HIS A 573 -16.07 16.58 -2.80
C HIS A 573 -16.95 15.89 -1.76
N GLU A 574 -18.05 15.27 -2.22
CA GLU A 574 -19.02 14.56 -1.36
C GLU A 574 -18.37 13.50 -0.47
N VAL A 575 -17.42 12.72 -1.01
CA VAL A 575 -16.71 11.68 -0.25
C VAL A 575 -15.95 12.30 0.93
N VAL A 576 -15.23 13.40 0.69
CA VAL A 576 -14.48 14.11 1.75
C VAL A 576 -15.45 14.71 2.78
N ARG A 577 -16.52 15.36 2.32
CA ARG A 577 -17.56 15.90 3.19
C ARG A 577 -18.16 14.84 4.10
N HIS A 578 -18.52 13.68 3.57
CA HIS A 578 -19.05 12.58 4.37
C HIS A 578 -18.06 12.07 5.41
N LEU A 579 -16.76 12.02 5.09
CA LEU A 579 -15.74 11.60 6.07
C LEU A 579 -15.66 12.55 7.26
N VAL A 580 -15.75 13.86 7.01
CA VAL A 580 -15.67 14.91 8.04
C VAL A 580 -16.99 15.04 8.80
N ASP A 581 -18.10 15.31 8.11
CA ASP A 581 -19.38 15.67 8.74
C ASP A 581 -20.02 14.51 9.49
N GLN A 582 -19.76 13.26 9.06
CA GLN A 582 -20.26 12.07 9.75
C GLN A 582 -19.26 11.52 10.78
N GLY A 583 -18.14 12.21 11.00
CA GLY A 583 -17.15 11.84 12.00
C GLY A 583 -16.47 10.49 11.74
N TRP A 584 -16.25 10.12 10.47
CA TRP A 584 -15.42 8.96 10.11
C TRP A 584 -13.92 9.24 10.29
N LEU A 585 -13.55 10.53 10.31
CA LEU A 585 -12.25 11.03 10.75
C LEU A 585 -12.45 12.37 11.48
N TYR A 586 -11.40 12.82 12.17
CA TYR A 586 -11.34 14.15 12.76
C TYR A 586 -10.45 15.03 11.91
N LEU A 587 -10.93 16.22 11.54
CA LEU A 587 -10.17 17.19 10.75
C LEU A 587 -9.75 18.37 11.62
N LEU A 588 -8.45 18.60 11.68
CA LEU A 588 -7.80 19.67 12.40
C LEU A 588 -7.03 20.54 11.42
N ARG A 589 -7.06 21.85 11.68
CA ARG A 589 -6.24 22.84 11.02
C ARG A 589 -5.11 23.23 11.96
N LEU A 590 -3.90 23.28 11.42
CA LEU A 590 -2.68 23.75 12.07
C LEU A 590 -2.33 25.14 11.54
N ASP A 591 -2.02 26.09 12.43
CA ASP A 591 -1.68 27.47 12.04
C ASP A 591 -0.73 28.14 13.05
N GLY A 592 -0.07 29.22 12.63
CA GLY A 592 0.76 30.09 13.48
C GLY A 592 2.10 29.49 13.96
N SER A 593 2.90 30.35 14.59
CA SER A 593 4.12 30.04 15.35
C SER A 593 4.10 30.84 16.65
N PRO A 594 3.91 30.23 17.83
CA PRO A 594 3.77 28.79 18.08
C PRO A 594 2.51 28.20 17.45
N ALA A 595 2.56 26.90 17.15
CA ALA A 595 1.51 26.20 16.45
C ALA A 595 0.21 26.14 17.28
N ARG A 596 -0.93 26.42 16.66
CA ARG A 596 -2.28 26.30 17.23
C ARG A 596 -3.13 25.35 16.38
N LEU A 597 -4.03 24.63 17.05
CA LEU A 597 -4.94 23.68 16.40
C LEU A 597 -6.40 24.12 16.53
N GLU A 598 -7.14 23.92 15.44
CA GLU A 598 -8.59 24.14 15.37
C GLU A 598 -9.25 22.90 14.79
N GLN A 599 -10.37 22.45 15.35
CA GLN A 599 -11.11 21.31 14.84
C GLN A 599 -12.28 21.78 13.95
N ARG A 600 -12.44 21.14 12.79
CA ARG A 600 -13.67 21.24 12.00
C ARG A 600 -14.76 20.38 12.63
N VAL A 601 -15.83 21.01 13.07
CA VAL A 601 -17.06 20.39 13.58
C VAL A 601 -18.25 20.81 12.72
N ALA A 602 -19.42 20.21 12.88
CA ALA A 602 -20.61 20.52 12.07
C ALA A 602 -20.98 22.02 12.08
N SER A 603 -20.78 22.72 13.20
CA SER A 603 -21.05 24.15 13.37
C SER A 603 -19.93 25.09 12.89
N GLY A 604 -18.87 24.56 12.27
CA GLY A 604 -17.72 25.35 11.78
C GLY A 604 -16.40 24.99 12.45
N TRP A 605 -15.47 25.94 12.50
CA TRP A 605 -14.15 25.76 13.11
C TRP A 605 -14.17 26.13 14.60
N LYS A 606 -13.73 25.20 15.46
CA LYS A 606 -13.60 25.41 16.90
C LYS A 606 -12.14 25.33 17.31
N ALA A 607 -11.62 26.37 17.96
CA ALA A 607 -10.28 26.34 18.53
C ALA A 607 -10.19 25.25 19.62
N LEU A 608 -9.08 24.51 19.64
CA LEU A 608 -8.79 23.62 20.76
C LEU A 608 -8.16 24.43 21.89
N GLU A 609 -8.60 24.20 23.12
CA GLU A 609 -8.00 24.81 24.30
C GLU A 609 -6.51 24.44 24.38
N GLN A 610 -5.68 25.40 24.79
CA GLN A 610 -4.24 25.15 24.90
C GLN A 610 -3.99 24.18 26.07
N ALA A 611 -3.24 23.11 25.80
CA ALA A 611 -2.96 22.02 26.72
C ALA A 611 -1.65 22.18 27.51
#